data_AF-A0A8S4A5G0-F1
#
_entry.id   AF-A0A8S4A5G0-F1
#
_cell.length_a   1.000
_cell.length_b   1.000
_cell.length_c   1.000
_cell.angle_alpha   90.00
_cell.angle_beta   90.00
_cell.angle_gamma   90.00
#
_symmetry.space_group_name_H-M   'P 1'
#
loop_
_entity.id
_entity.type
_entity.pdbx_description
1 polymer ?
#
loop_
_entity_poly.entity_id
_entity_poly.type
_entity_poly.pdbx_seq_one_letter_code
_entity_poly.pdbx_strand_id
1 'polypeptide(L)'
;RLKRNGLNTNVVNNGPEIPCYHCVAHAMSFVLHVTCSLCHGFFMSCLLHVMCASCALHLMSASCHAKEGENLVTLPGTTATAVLRAGTKNVLDVTYDKMFGDTAFELPRINYAFNGQKYRYAYGSVLTQDSNLYPQLMKVDVQERQMYEWKCEETHVVGEPVFIAAPEAKKEDDGVVLCPILANTTKDSSFLLVLDASSFTEIAKASTPADLKMNVTFHGIFVNKVF
;
A
#
# COMPACT_ATOMS: atom_id res chain seq x y z
N ARG A 1 30.38 20.19 -43.83
CA ARG A 1 29.70 21.20 -42.98
C ARG A 1 28.43 20.51 -42.49
N LEU A 2 28.22 20.04 -41.26
CA LEU A 2 28.77 20.29 -39.92
C LEU A 2 28.85 18.98 -39.11
N LYS A 3 29.74 18.98 -38.11
CA LYS A 3 30.20 17.85 -37.29
C LYS A 3 29.19 17.43 -36.19
N ARG A 4 29.22 16.15 -35.81
CA ARG A 4 28.71 15.63 -34.52
C ARG A 4 29.49 16.29 -33.38
N ASN A 5 28.79 17.00 -32.49
CA ASN A 5 29.34 17.42 -31.20
C ASN A 5 28.82 16.46 -30.13
N GLY A 6 29.74 15.76 -29.47
CA GLY A 6 29.45 15.06 -28.22
C GLY A 6 29.21 16.08 -27.10
N LEU A 7 28.18 15.85 -26.31
CA LEU A 7 27.96 16.53 -25.04
C LEU A 7 28.19 15.50 -23.93
N ASN A 8 29.40 15.54 -23.37
CA ASN A 8 29.70 15.00 -22.06
C ASN A 8 29.04 15.92 -21.03
N THR A 9 28.14 15.40 -20.20
CA THR A 9 27.70 16.06 -18.97
C THR A 9 28.35 15.36 -17.78
N ASN A 10 29.57 15.80 -17.46
CA ASN A 10 30.19 15.52 -16.16
C ASN A 10 29.47 16.35 -15.10
N VAL A 11 28.70 15.71 -14.22
CA VAL A 11 28.27 16.35 -12.98
C VAL A 11 29.38 16.13 -11.95
N VAL A 12 30.25 17.13 -11.80
CA VAL A 12 31.22 17.22 -10.71
C VAL A 12 30.49 17.80 -9.52
N ASN A 13 30.20 16.99 -8.50
CA ASN A 13 29.68 17.47 -7.23
C ASN A 13 30.85 17.75 -6.29
N ASN A 14 31.33 19.00 -6.29
CA ASN A 14 32.29 19.55 -5.32
C ASN A 14 31.53 20.46 -4.33
N GLY A 15 30.74 19.88 -3.43
CA GLY A 15 30.06 20.59 -2.34
C GLY A 15 30.07 19.76 -1.05
N PRO A 16 30.13 20.39 0.14
CA PRO A 16 30.30 19.67 1.39
C PRO A 16 29.07 18.82 1.74
N GLU A 17 29.31 17.65 2.31
CA GLU A 17 28.30 16.71 2.81
C GLU A 17 27.34 17.40 3.77
N ILE A 18 26.04 17.39 3.44
CA ILE A 18 24.97 17.87 4.34
C ILE A 18 24.45 16.65 5.12
N PRO A 19 24.46 16.66 6.47
CA PRO A 19 23.96 15.55 7.26
C PRO A 19 22.43 15.49 7.20
N CYS A 20 21.89 14.34 6.77
CA CYS A 20 20.47 14.11 6.59
C CYS A 20 19.81 13.73 7.93
N TYR A 21 19.33 14.71 8.68
CA TYR A 21 18.48 14.49 9.85
C TYR A 21 17.00 14.65 9.47
N HIS A 22 16.20 13.64 9.80
CA HIS A 22 14.73 13.57 9.74
C HIS A 22 14.05 13.73 8.36
N CYS A 23 13.64 12.60 7.77
CA CYS A 23 12.54 12.57 6.79
C CYS A 23 11.47 11.57 7.26
N VAL A 24 10.28 12.09 7.57
CA VAL A 24 9.08 11.33 7.96
C VAL A 24 8.28 11.05 6.69
N ALA A 25 8.01 9.78 6.38
CA ALA A 25 7.16 9.39 5.24
C ALA A 25 5.72 9.12 5.69
N HIS A 26 4.75 9.84 5.11
CA HIS A 26 3.32 9.60 5.28
C HIS A 26 2.88 8.38 4.44
N ALA A 27 2.12 7.43 5.00
CA ALA A 27 1.28 6.55 4.20
C ALA A 27 0.06 7.33 3.71
N MET A 28 0.28 8.25 2.77
CA MET A 28 -0.69 8.54 1.73
C MET A 28 -0.09 7.92 0.49
N SER A 29 -0.88 7.16 -0.26
CA SER A 29 -0.62 6.68 -1.63
C SER A 29 0.66 7.26 -2.22
N PHE A 30 1.82 6.65 -1.91
CA PHE A 30 3.07 7.07 -2.52
C PHE A 30 3.08 6.40 -3.89
N VAL A 31 2.55 7.12 -4.88
CA VAL A 31 3.12 7.06 -6.22
C VAL A 31 4.59 7.41 -6.01
N LEU A 32 5.47 6.41 -6.04
CA LEU A 32 6.90 6.64 -6.05
C LEU A 32 7.19 7.41 -7.34
N HIS A 33 7.34 8.74 -7.24
CA HIS A 33 7.73 9.59 -8.36
C HIS A 33 9.21 9.29 -8.69
N VAL A 34 9.45 8.19 -9.39
CA VAL A 34 10.69 8.00 -10.15
C VAL A 34 10.47 8.78 -11.44
N THR A 35 10.96 10.01 -11.51
CA THR A 35 10.93 10.79 -12.74
C THR A 35 11.81 10.10 -13.78
N CYS A 36 11.20 9.24 -14.60
CA CYS A 36 11.78 8.77 -15.86
C CYS A 36 11.60 9.89 -16.88
N SER A 37 12.68 10.55 -17.27
CA SER A 37 12.69 11.63 -18.28
C SER A 37 12.32 11.16 -19.70
N LEU A 38 11.94 9.89 -19.89
CA LEU A 38 11.65 9.27 -21.19
C LEU A 38 10.19 8.84 -21.37
N CYS A 39 9.34 8.81 -20.34
CA CYS A 39 7.98 8.27 -20.45
C CYS A 39 6.93 9.37 -20.24
N HIS A 40 6.51 10.01 -21.33
CA HIS A 40 5.27 10.79 -21.34
C HIS A 40 4.06 9.84 -21.42
N GLY A 41 3.36 9.67 -20.30
CA GLY A 41 1.96 9.24 -20.24
C GLY A 41 1.68 7.74 -20.38
N PHE A 42 1.32 7.10 -19.27
CA PHE A 42 0.13 6.23 -19.10
C PHE A 42 0.06 5.81 -17.61
N PHE A 43 -1.06 6.12 -16.95
CA PHE A 43 -1.29 5.87 -15.52
C PHE A 43 -2.13 4.60 -15.33
N MET A 44 -1.57 3.59 -14.68
CA MET A 44 -2.26 2.51 -13.97
C MET A 44 -1.30 2.00 -12.91
N SER A 45 -1.46 2.46 -11.66
CA SER A 45 -0.69 1.93 -10.53
C SER A 45 -1.48 0.79 -9.89
N CYS A 46 -1.27 -0.43 -10.40
CA CYS A 46 -1.59 -1.68 -9.74
C CYS A 46 -0.37 -2.17 -8.93
N LEU A 47 -0.65 -2.98 -7.91
CA LEU A 47 0.27 -3.71 -7.03
C LEU A 47 0.86 -2.89 -5.87
N LEU A 48 0.36 -3.26 -4.69
CA LEU A 48 0.91 -2.94 -3.37
C LEU A 48 2.39 -3.36 -3.29
N HIS A 49 3.29 -2.43 -3.57
CA HIS A 49 4.70 -2.54 -3.20
C HIS A 49 4.85 -2.05 -1.76
N VAL A 50 4.61 -2.92 -0.78
CA VAL A 50 4.96 -2.62 0.61
C VAL A 50 6.47 -2.74 0.76
N MET A 51 7.20 -1.69 0.44
CA MET A 51 8.54 -1.52 0.99
C MET A 51 8.41 -0.83 2.34
N CYS A 52 8.77 -1.53 3.41
CA CYS A 52 8.89 -0.92 4.73
C CYS A 52 9.87 0.29 4.64
N ALA A 53 9.51 1.42 5.23
CA ALA A 53 10.33 2.64 5.22
C ALA A 53 11.76 2.39 5.78
N SER A 54 11.90 1.42 6.68
CA SER A 54 13.19 0.97 7.22
C SER A 54 14.09 0.33 6.15
N CYS A 55 13.51 -0.36 5.17
CA CYS A 55 14.25 -0.98 4.07
C CYS A 55 14.77 0.07 3.07
N ALA A 56 13.97 1.09 2.77
CA ALA A 56 14.36 2.16 1.85
C ALA A 56 15.54 2.99 2.39
N LEU A 57 15.54 3.29 3.70
CA LEU A 57 16.62 4.04 4.34
C LEU A 57 17.95 3.25 4.39
N HIS A 58 17.88 1.95 4.68
CA HIS A 58 19.06 1.06 4.67
C HIS A 58 19.72 0.97 3.29
N LEU A 59 18.90 0.95 2.22
CA LEU A 59 19.40 0.85 0.84
C LEU A 59 20.12 2.11 0.37
N MET A 60 19.65 3.29 0.78
CA MET A 60 20.28 4.57 0.43
C MET A 60 21.71 4.68 0.98
N SER A 61 21.94 4.31 2.24
CA SER A 61 23.27 4.31 2.85
C SER A 61 24.20 3.20 2.33
N ALA A 62 23.66 2.06 1.91
CA ALA A 62 24.45 0.92 1.43
C ALA A 62 24.98 1.13 -0.01
N SER A 63 24.29 1.94 -0.82
CA SER A 63 24.58 2.11 -2.25
C SER A 63 25.95 2.70 -2.57
N CYS A 64 26.53 3.54 -1.70
CA CYS A 64 27.80 4.21 -1.96
C CYS A 64 29.04 3.29 -1.89
N HIS A 65 28.89 2.09 -1.30
CA HIS A 65 29.96 1.09 -1.18
C HIS A 65 29.59 -0.26 -1.83
N ALA A 66 28.45 -0.33 -2.50
CA ALA A 66 27.94 -1.54 -3.13
C ALA A 66 28.84 -1.97 -4.29
N LYS A 67 29.12 -3.28 -4.39
CA LYS A 67 29.78 -3.87 -5.56
C LYS A 67 28.74 -4.21 -6.63
N GLU A 68 29.16 -4.18 -7.89
CA GLU A 68 28.29 -4.63 -8.99
C GLU A 68 27.84 -6.07 -8.76
N GLY A 69 26.54 -6.33 -8.96
CA GLY A 69 25.96 -7.65 -8.74
C GLY A 69 25.77 -8.05 -7.26
N GLU A 70 26.14 -7.20 -6.31
CA GLU A 70 25.91 -7.43 -4.88
C GLU A 70 24.45 -7.14 -4.52
N ASN A 71 23.80 -8.10 -3.84
CA ASN A 71 22.50 -7.87 -3.22
C ASN A 71 22.67 -7.16 -1.88
N LEU A 72 22.11 -5.96 -1.76
CA LEU A 72 22.20 -5.12 -0.58
C LEU A 72 21.16 -5.48 0.50
N VAL A 73 20.15 -6.30 0.16
CA VAL A 73 19.17 -6.77 1.14
C VAL A 73 19.75 -7.93 1.92
N THR A 74 20.19 -7.64 3.15
CA THR A 74 20.74 -8.61 4.11
C THR A 74 19.76 -8.99 5.23
N LEU A 75 18.57 -8.38 5.22
CA LEU A 75 17.55 -8.61 6.24
C LEU A 75 17.00 -10.05 6.16
N PRO A 76 16.89 -10.77 7.28
CA PRO A 76 16.28 -12.09 7.30
C PRO A 76 14.76 -12.00 7.10
N GLY A 77 14.16 -13.06 6.56
CA GLY A 77 12.70 -13.19 6.44
C GLY A 77 12.06 -12.44 5.27
N THR A 78 12.86 -11.99 4.29
CA THR A 78 12.38 -11.40 3.03
C THR A 78 13.09 -12.06 1.85
N THR A 79 12.39 -12.21 0.73
CA THR A 79 12.98 -12.60 -0.56
C THR A 79 13.26 -11.41 -1.48
N ALA A 80 12.94 -10.19 -1.03
CA ALA A 80 13.24 -8.97 -1.76
C ALA A 80 14.75 -8.81 -1.98
N THR A 81 15.12 -8.24 -3.11
CA THR A 81 16.52 -7.97 -3.46
C THR A 81 16.68 -6.53 -3.90
N ALA A 82 17.89 -6.03 -3.78
CA ALA A 82 18.30 -4.74 -4.35
C ALA A 82 19.75 -4.89 -4.80
N VAL A 83 19.95 -5.01 -6.11
CA VAL A 83 21.25 -5.34 -6.72
C VAL A 83 21.78 -4.13 -7.48
N LEU A 84 23.03 -3.75 -7.25
CA LEU A 84 23.66 -2.68 -8.06
C LEU A 84 23.82 -3.15 -9.51
N ARG A 85 23.18 -2.41 -10.43
CA ARG A 85 23.20 -2.72 -11.86
C ARG A 85 24.61 -2.52 -12.42
N ALA A 86 25.11 -3.54 -13.12
CA ALA A 86 26.43 -3.53 -13.73
C ALA A 86 26.64 -2.32 -14.66
N GLY A 87 27.81 -1.70 -14.58
CA GLY A 87 28.16 -0.50 -15.35
C GLY A 87 27.50 0.79 -14.85
N THR A 88 26.81 0.76 -13.70
CA THR A 88 26.21 1.94 -13.07
C THR A 88 26.77 2.18 -11.67
N LYS A 89 26.65 3.42 -11.17
CA LYS A 89 27.14 3.77 -9.82
C LYS A 89 26.02 3.95 -8.80
N ASN A 90 24.77 4.03 -9.24
CA ASN A 90 23.65 4.47 -8.43
C ASN A 90 22.29 3.95 -8.90
N VAL A 91 22.26 2.90 -9.74
CA VAL A 91 21.01 2.28 -10.20
C VAL A 91 20.89 0.90 -9.56
N LEU A 92 19.84 0.70 -8.76
CA LEU A 92 19.53 -0.57 -8.14
C LEU A 92 18.41 -1.28 -8.92
N ASP A 93 18.65 -2.53 -9.28
CA ASP A 93 17.63 -3.47 -9.73
C ASP A 93 16.99 -4.10 -8.49
N VAL A 94 15.70 -3.83 -8.28
CA VAL A 94 14.98 -4.29 -7.09
C VAL A 94 13.96 -5.38 -7.44
N THR A 95 13.84 -6.35 -6.56
CA THR A 95 12.72 -7.31 -6.55
C THR A 95 11.96 -7.18 -5.24
N TYR A 96 10.66 -7.49 -5.28
CA TYR A 96 9.81 -7.50 -4.10
C TYR A 96 9.67 -8.92 -3.54
N ASP A 97 9.39 -9.02 -2.25
CA ASP A 97 8.98 -10.27 -1.64
C ASP A 97 7.48 -10.49 -1.88
N LYS A 98 7.15 -11.45 -2.75
CA LYS A 98 5.76 -11.76 -3.04
C LYS A 98 5.13 -12.46 -1.83
N MET A 99 4.34 -11.72 -1.05
CA MET A 99 3.71 -12.24 0.15
C MET A 99 2.50 -13.14 -0.14
N PHE A 100 1.66 -12.73 -1.10
CA PHE A 100 0.39 -13.41 -1.42
C PHE A 100 0.29 -13.67 -2.92
N GLY A 101 -0.73 -14.45 -3.33
CA GLY A 101 -1.00 -14.77 -4.73
C GLY A 101 -1.34 -13.54 -5.58
N ASP A 102 -1.88 -13.76 -6.78
CA ASP A 102 -2.17 -12.68 -7.74
C ASP A 102 -3.47 -11.90 -7.42
N THR A 103 -3.89 -11.89 -6.16
CA THR A 103 -5.07 -11.16 -5.69
C THR A 103 -4.78 -9.65 -5.66
N ALA A 104 -5.60 -8.86 -6.35
CA ALA A 104 -5.48 -7.41 -6.35
C ALA A 104 -6.03 -6.82 -5.04
N PHE A 105 -5.14 -6.68 -4.05
CA PHE A 105 -5.39 -6.00 -2.78
C PHE A 105 -5.20 -4.49 -2.95
N GLU A 106 -6.32 -3.75 -2.92
CA GLU A 106 -6.41 -2.33 -3.23
C GLU A 106 -7.06 -1.54 -2.09
N LEU A 107 -6.97 -0.21 -2.16
CA LEU A 107 -7.43 0.70 -1.09
C LEU A 107 -6.87 0.30 0.29
N PRO A 108 -5.54 0.12 0.41
CA PRO A 108 -4.91 -0.43 1.61
C PRO A 108 -5.02 0.55 2.79
N ARG A 109 -5.35 0.00 3.95
CA ARG A 109 -5.43 0.70 5.24
C ARG A 109 -4.70 -0.10 6.30
N ILE A 110 -4.19 0.60 7.29
CA ILE A 110 -3.51 0.05 8.46
C ILE A 110 -4.04 0.74 9.71
N ASN A 111 -3.68 0.26 10.89
CA ASN A 111 -3.71 1.10 12.08
C ASN A 111 -2.70 2.25 11.89
N TYR A 112 -3.19 3.46 11.66
CA TYR A 112 -2.33 4.60 11.28
C TYR A 112 -1.38 5.04 12.40
N ALA A 113 -1.59 4.60 13.65
CA ALA A 113 -0.61 4.78 14.73
C ALA A 113 0.74 4.09 14.41
N PHE A 114 0.73 3.08 13.53
CA PHE A 114 1.90 2.35 13.05
C PHE A 114 2.38 2.84 11.67
N ASN A 115 1.85 3.95 11.16
CA ASN A 115 2.32 4.54 9.92
C ASN A 115 3.82 4.90 10.03
N GLY A 116 4.60 4.48 9.03
CA GLY A 116 6.06 4.67 9.00
C GLY A 116 6.84 3.81 10.00
N GLN A 117 6.17 2.91 10.72
CA GLN A 117 6.76 2.01 11.72
C GLN A 117 6.63 0.55 11.27
N LYS A 118 7.31 -0.37 11.98
CA LYS A 118 7.07 -1.80 11.79
C LYS A 118 5.64 -2.12 12.23
N TYR A 119 4.88 -2.73 11.35
CA TYR A 119 3.47 -3.09 11.56
C TYR A 119 3.25 -4.57 11.20
N ARG A 120 2.06 -5.09 11.50
CA ARG A 120 1.67 -6.48 11.28
C ARG A 120 0.42 -6.62 10.42
N TYR A 121 -0.52 -5.69 10.52
CA TYR A 121 -1.83 -5.84 9.89
C TYR A 121 -2.12 -4.78 8.82
N ALA A 122 -2.65 -5.23 7.70
CA ALA A 122 -3.24 -4.38 6.67
C ALA A 122 -4.66 -4.85 6.33
N TYR A 123 -5.50 -3.91 5.93
CA TYR A 123 -6.89 -4.12 5.52
C TYR A 123 -7.07 -3.52 4.12
N GLY A 124 -7.84 -4.16 3.26
CA GLY A 124 -7.99 -3.70 1.90
C GLY A 124 -9.18 -4.34 1.21
N SER A 125 -9.53 -3.78 0.06
CA SER A 125 -10.56 -4.30 -0.82
C SER A 125 -9.93 -5.15 -1.90
N VAL A 126 -10.57 -6.25 -2.22
CA VAL A 126 -10.16 -7.11 -3.33
C VAL A 126 -10.96 -6.71 -4.56
N LEU A 127 -10.26 -6.11 -5.53
CA LEU A 127 -10.84 -5.79 -6.83
C LEU A 127 -10.57 -6.94 -7.79
N THR A 128 -11.62 -7.69 -8.11
CA THR A 128 -11.53 -8.77 -9.10
C THR A 128 -12.11 -8.33 -10.44
N GLN A 129 -11.41 -8.69 -11.52
CA GLN A 129 -11.94 -8.60 -12.89
C GLN A 129 -12.66 -9.89 -13.32
N ASP A 130 -12.52 -10.97 -12.55
CA ASP A 130 -13.23 -12.23 -12.78
C ASP A 130 -14.67 -12.11 -12.25
N SER A 131 -15.64 -12.26 -13.14
CA SER A 131 -17.07 -12.24 -12.83
C SER A 131 -17.52 -13.37 -11.90
N ASN A 132 -16.70 -14.42 -11.73
CA ASN A 132 -16.98 -15.52 -10.80
C ASN A 132 -16.49 -15.24 -9.37
N LEU A 133 -15.76 -14.15 -9.15
CA LEU A 133 -15.28 -13.75 -7.84
C LEU A 133 -16.13 -12.58 -7.34
N TYR A 134 -16.67 -12.76 -6.14
CA TYR A 134 -17.42 -11.71 -5.46
C TYR A 134 -16.50 -10.60 -5.01
N PRO A 135 -16.99 -9.36 -4.87
CA PRO A 135 -16.26 -8.31 -4.17
C PRO A 135 -15.97 -8.75 -2.73
N GLN A 136 -14.75 -8.51 -2.23
CA GLN A 136 -14.33 -8.98 -0.91
C GLN A 136 -13.53 -7.92 -0.20
N LEU A 137 -13.54 -8.00 1.12
CA LEU A 137 -12.57 -7.33 1.97
C LEU A 137 -11.56 -8.36 2.42
N MET A 138 -10.33 -7.90 2.66
CA MET A 138 -9.24 -8.72 3.11
C MET A 138 -8.50 -8.05 4.27
N LYS A 139 -8.19 -8.84 5.30
CA LYS A 139 -7.18 -8.54 6.30
C LYS A 139 -5.95 -9.39 6.00
N VAL A 140 -4.79 -8.80 6.14
CA VAL A 140 -3.50 -9.43 5.91
C VAL A 140 -2.65 -9.33 7.16
N ASP A 141 -2.11 -10.45 7.61
CA ASP A 141 -1.00 -10.50 8.57
C ASP A 141 0.31 -10.62 7.79
N VAL A 142 1.09 -9.53 7.74
CA VAL A 142 2.33 -9.47 6.95
C VAL A 142 3.49 -10.22 7.61
N GLN A 143 3.39 -10.58 8.90
CA GLN A 143 4.43 -11.31 9.61
C GLN A 143 4.22 -12.82 9.49
N GLU A 144 3.00 -13.28 9.78
CA GLU A 144 2.64 -14.70 9.68
C GLU A 144 2.23 -15.12 8.26
N ARG A 145 2.14 -14.15 7.34
CA ARG A 145 1.71 -14.35 5.94
C ARG A 145 0.35 -15.03 5.84
N GLN A 146 -0.60 -14.56 6.66
CA GLN A 146 -1.97 -15.07 6.69
C GLN A 146 -2.95 -14.05 6.09
N MET A 147 -4.02 -14.55 5.47
CA MET A 147 -5.11 -13.75 4.92
C MET A 147 -6.43 -14.16 5.56
N TYR A 148 -7.28 -13.17 5.78
CA TYR A 148 -8.64 -13.33 6.26
C TYR A 148 -9.56 -12.59 5.30
N GLU A 149 -10.68 -13.19 4.94
CA GLU A 149 -11.57 -12.66 3.90
C GLU A 149 -12.97 -12.46 4.48
N TRP A 150 -13.60 -11.36 4.08
CA TRP A 150 -15.03 -11.17 4.19
C TRP A 150 -15.60 -11.05 2.78
N LYS A 151 -16.56 -11.91 2.42
CA LYS A 151 -17.11 -11.98 1.07
C LYS A 151 -18.44 -11.25 1.02
N CYS A 152 -18.57 -10.37 0.04
CA CYS A 152 -19.80 -9.65 -0.24
C CYS A 152 -20.73 -10.46 -1.14
N GLU A 153 -22.01 -10.10 -1.16
CA GLU A 153 -22.95 -10.59 -2.17
C GLU A 153 -22.63 -10.01 -3.56
N GLU A 154 -23.00 -10.73 -4.63
CA GLU A 154 -22.83 -10.31 -6.04
C GLU A 154 -23.53 -8.99 -6.38
N THR A 155 -24.59 -8.68 -5.64
CA THR A 155 -25.43 -7.49 -5.81
C THR A 155 -24.83 -6.24 -5.16
N HIS A 156 -23.60 -6.31 -4.66
CA HIS A 156 -22.94 -5.22 -3.96
C HIS A 156 -21.51 -4.99 -4.43
N VAL A 157 -20.98 -3.81 -4.13
CA VAL A 157 -19.59 -3.41 -4.34
C VAL A 157 -19.02 -2.94 -3.00
N VAL A 158 -17.75 -3.27 -2.75
CA VAL A 158 -17.03 -2.85 -1.53
C VAL A 158 -16.32 -1.51 -1.74
N GLY A 159 -16.37 -0.60 -0.76
CA GLY A 159 -15.57 0.62 -0.72
C GLY A 159 -14.23 0.43 -0.01
N GLU A 160 -13.61 1.51 0.48
CA GLU A 160 -12.36 1.46 1.28
C GLU A 160 -12.63 1.06 2.75
N PRO A 161 -11.95 0.02 3.29
CA PRO A 161 -12.09 -0.40 4.69
C PRO A 161 -11.24 0.47 5.63
N VAL A 162 -11.87 1.32 6.44
CA VAL A 162 -11.20 2.20 7.40
C VAL A 162 -11.08 1.54 8.77
N PHE A 163 -9.85 1.29 9.22
CA PHE A 163 -9.58 0.84 10.59
C PHE A 163 -9.79 1.96 11.61
N ILE A 164 -10.38 1.61 12.75
CA ILE A 164 -10.57 2.47 13.92
C ILE A 164 -10.14 1.69 15.16
N ALA A 165 -9.13 2.22 15.86
CA ALA A 165 -8.66 1.63 17.10
C ALA A 165 -9.74 1.72 18.20
N ALA A 166 -9.84 0.68 19.03
CA ALA A 166 -10.55 0.80 20.30
C ALA A 166 -9.86 1.88 21.18
N PRO A 167 -10.62 2.64 22.00
CA PRO A 167 -10.04 3.69 22.85
C PRO A 167 -8.90 3.21 23.75
N GLU A 168 -8.98 1.95 24.21
CA GLU A 168 -8.00 1.31 25.11
C GLU A 168 -7.24 0.17 24.44
N ALA A 169 -7.09 0.22 23.11
CA ALA A 169 -6.43 -0.82 22.30
C ALA A 169 -5.09 -1.26 22.90
N LYS A 170 -4.88 -2.57 23.01
CA LYS A 170 -3.64 -3.18 23.50
C LYS A 170 -2.84 -3.85 22.39
N LYS A 171 -3.52 -4.28 21.32
CA LYS A 171 -2.93 -4.83 20.10
C LYS A 171 -3.11 -3.88 18.92
N GLU A 172 -2.30 -4.09 17.89
CA GLU A 172 -2.35 -3.31 16.65
C GLU A 172 -3.73 -3.38 15.96
N ASP A 173 -4.38 -4.54 16.02
CA ASP A 173 -5.69 -4.84 15.44
C ASP A 173 -6.84 -4.88 16.48
N ASP A 174 -6.63 -4.32 17.67
CA ASP A 174 -7.71 -4.11 18.64
C ASP A 174 -8.58 -2.92 18.21
N GLY A 175 -9.67 -3.21 17.52
CA GLY A 175 -10.56 -2.19 16.98
C GLY A 175 -11.59 -2.75 16.03
N VAL A 176 -12.10 -1.88 15.18
CA VAL A 176 -13.07 -2.24 14.14
C VAL A 176 -12.60 -1.74 12.77
N VAL A 177 -13.13 -2.37 11.73
CA VAL A 177 -13.00 -1.90 10.35
C VAL A 177 -14.38 -1.49 9.86
N LEU A 178 -14.50 -0.25 9.41
CA LEU A 178 -15.70 0.27 8.78
C LEU A 178 -15.54 0.25 7.26
N CYS A 179 -16.51 -0.30 6.55
CA CYS A 179 -16.50 -0.27 5.09
C CYS A 179 -17.90 0.01 4.54
N PRO A 180 -18.07 1.01 3.65
CA PRO A 180 -19.33 1.14 2.91
C PRO A 180 -19.45 -0.02 1.92
N ILE A 181 -20.61 -0.66 1.92
CA ILE A 181 -21.01 -1.73 1.01
C ILE A 181 -22.21 -1.24 0.21
N LEU A 182 -22.06 -1.17 -1.11
CA LEU A 182 -22.95 -0.41 -1.97
C LEU A 182 -23.73 -1.34 -2.89
N ALA A 183 -25.06 -1.33 -2.78
CA ALA A 183 -25.93 -2.12 -3.64
C ALA A 183 -25.87 -1.63 -5.09
N ASN A 184 -25.69 -2.55 -6.02
CA ASN A 184 -25.75 -2.32 -7.47
C ASN A 184 -27.16 -2.50 -8.05
N THR A 185 -28.11 -2.99 -7.25
CA THR A 185 -29.53 -3.14 -7.62
C THR A 185 -30.40 -2.11 -6.90
N THR A 186 -31.64 -1.92 -7.34
CA THR A 186 -32.66 -1.09 -6.65
C THR A 186 -33.45 -1.85 -5.58
N LYS A 187 -33.27 -3.16 -5.48
CA LYS A 187 -33.97 -4.02 -4.50
C LYS A 187 -33.20 -4.12 -3.20
N ASP A 188 -31.89 -4.02 -3.28
CA ASP A 188 -30.99 -4.19 -2.15
C ASP A 188 -30.60 -2.83 -1.55
N SER A 189 -30.39 -2.85 -0.23
CA SER A 189 -29.91 -1.69 0.52
C SER A 189 -28.39 -1.63 0.51
N SER A 190 -27.85 -0.42 0.37
CA SER A 190 -26.46 -0.16 0.76
C SER A 190 -26.36 -0.12 2.29
N PHE A 191 -25.18 -0.44 2.83
CA PHE A 191 -24.97 -0.42 4.27
C PHE A 191 -23.53 -0.10 4.63
N LEU A 192 -23.33 0.46 5.82
CA LEU A 192 -22.02 0.54 6.45
C LEU A 192 -21.78 -0.77 7.22
N LEU A 193 -20.81 -1.55 6.78
CA LEU A 193 -20.34 -2.77 7.44
C LEU A 193 -19.40 -2.41 8.59
N VAL A 194 -19.54 -3.13 9.71
CA VAL A 194 -18.62 -3.10 10.84
C VAL A 194 -18.06 -4.51 11.03
N LEU A 195 -16.76 -4.66 10.84
CA LEU A 195 -16.02 -5.88 11.14
C LEU A 195 -15.23 -5.70 12.45
N ASP A 196 -15.17 -6.75 13.27
CA ASP A 196 -14.13 -6.86 14.29
C ASP A 196 -12.76 -6.95 13.59
N ALA A 197 -11.84 -6.05 13.93
CA ALA A 197 -10.57 -5.95 13.20
C ALA A 197 -9.60 -7.10 13.51
N SER A 198 -9.81 -7.83 14.61
CA SER A 198 -8.98 -8.96 15.06
C SER A 198 -9.40 -10.27 14.39
N SER A 199 -10.67 -10.66 14.50
CA SER A 199 -11.21 -11.88 13.87
C SER A 199 -11.59 -11.68 12.41
N PHE A 200 -11.75 -10.44 11.97
CA PHE A 200 -12.26 -10.07 10.65
C PHE A 200 -13.70 -10.55 10.37
N THR A 201 -14.49 -10.73 11.43
CA THR A 201 -15.90 -11.16 11.35
C THR A 201 -16.86 -9.97 11.46
N GLU A 202 -18.00 -10.05 10.78
CA GLU A 202 -19.06 -9.06 10.88
C GLU A 202 -19.66 -9.00 12.29
N ILE A 203 -19.77 -7.78 12.83
CA ILE A 203 -20.37 -7.52 14.14
C ILE A 203 -21.55 -6.55 14.08
N ALA A 204 -21.68 -5.73 13.03
CA ALA A 204 -22.83 -4.88 12.82
C ALA A 204 -22.97 -4.41 11.35
N LYS A 205 -24.18 -3.96 11.00
CA LYS A 205 -24.50 -3.26 9.75
C LYS A 205 -25.41 -2.07 10.04
N ALA A 206 -25.17 -0.95 9.36
CA ALA A 206 -26.08 0.20 9.35
C ALA A 206 -26.57 0.46 7.91
N SER A 207 -27.81 0.06 7.63
CA SER A 207 -28.37 0.07 6.27
C SER A 207 -29.09 1.38 5.92
N THR A 208 -29.04 1.76 4.65
CA THR A 208 -29.89 2.82 4.08
C THR A 208 -31.20 2.23 3.55
N PRO A 209 -32.22 3.06 3.25
CA PRO A 209 -33.35 2.61 2.42
C PRO A 209 -32.88 2.06 1.07
N ALA A 210 -33.57 1.05 0.54
CA ALA A 210 -33.19 0.37 -0.70
C ALA A 210 -33.31 1.26 -1.95
N ASP A 211 -34.16 2.27 -1.92
CA ASP A 211 -34.36 3.25 -2.99
C ASP A 211 -33.33 4.39 -2.97
N LEU A 212 -32.59 4.56 -1.85
CA LEU A 212 -31.51 5.54 -1.74
C LEU A 212 -30.20 4.95 -2.30
N LYS A 213 -29.73 5.47 -3.45
CA LYS A 213 -28.47 5.03 -4.05
C LYS A 213 -27.29 5.86 -3.57
N MET A 214 -26.25 5.15 -3.15
CA MET A 214 -24.96 5.71 -2.77
C MET A 214 -23.94 5.41 -3.87
N ASN A 215 -23.12 6.39 -4.22
CA ASN A 215 -22.08 6.22 -5.22
C ASN A 215 -20.81 5.62 -4.62
N VAL A 216 -20.04 4.92 -5.44
CA VAL A 216 -18.71 4.43 -5.06
C VAL A 216 -17.84 5.60 -4.61
N THR A 217 -17.26 5.46 -3.42
CA THR A 217 -16.29 6.40 -2.85
C THR A 217 -14.92 5.75 -2.82
N PHE A 218 -13.87 6.51 -3.08
CA PHE A 218 -12.50 6.01 -3.02
C PHE A 218 -11.94 6.07 -1.61
N HIS A 219 -11.70 7.28 -1.08
CA HIS A 219 -11.03 7.45 0.20
C HIS A 219 -11.92 8.09 1.25
N GLY A 220 -11.65 7.75 2.50
CA GLY A 220 -12.31 8.32 3.66
C GLY A 220 -11.41 8.42 4.89
N ILE A 221 -11.91 9.15 5.88
CA ILE A 221 -11.31 9.25 7.21
C ILE A 221 -12.41 9.20 8.27
N PHE A 222 -12.13 8.50 9.36
CA PHE A 222 -12.93 8.57 10.57
C PHE A 222 -12.41 9.69 11.46
N VAL A 223 -13.31 10.55 11.93
CA VAL A 223 -12.98 11.65 12.84
C VAL A 223 -13.74 11.43 14.14
N ASN A 224 -13.01 11.32 15.26
CA ASN A 224 -13.63 11.23 16.58
C ASN A 224 -14.27 12.59 16.93
N LYS A 225 -15.39 12.57 17.66
CA LYS A 225 -16.26 13.71 17.97
C LYS A 225 -15.66 14.70 18.99
N VAL A 226 -14.34 14.70 19.19
CA VAL A 226 -13.68 15.63 20.11
C VAL A 226 -13.51 16.97 19.40
N PHE A 227 -14.57 17.76 19.41
CA PHE A 227 -14.56 19.21 19.19
C PHE A 227 -14.69 19.90 20.54
#